data_AF-A0A4Q4BJ63-F1
#
_entry.id   AF-A0A4Q4BJ63-F1
#
_cell.length_a   1.000
_cell.length_b   1.000
_cell.length_c   1.000
_cell.angle_alpha   90.00
_cell.angle_beta   90.00
_cell.angle_gamma   90.00
#
_symmetry.space_group_name_H-M   'P 1'
#
loop_
_entity.id
_entity.type
_entity.pdbx_description
1 polymer ?
#
loop_
_entity_poly.entity_id
_entity_poly.type
_entity_poly.pdbx_seq_one_letter_code
_entity_poly.pdbx_strand_id
1 'polypeptide(L)' 'TKPTEKCYGVSLAGKNDCKAGAGTSCAGTSKTAYQGDAWKLVPVGTCTGIKTPKGKGSLTPKA' A
#
# COMPACT_ATOMS: atom_id res chain seq x y z
N THR A 1 8.31 18.57 -4.38
CA THR A 1 7.53 17.30 -4.30
C THR A 1 7.71 16.72 -2.91
N LYS A 2 6.62 16.40 -2.20
CA LYS A 2 6.76 15.73 -0.89
C LYS A 2 7.24 14.29 -1.15
N PRO A 3 8.27 13.81 -0.44
CA PRO A 3 8.74 12.44 -0.62
C PRO A 3 7.64 11.46 -0.16
N THR A 4 7.45 10.39 -0.93
CA THR A 4 6.46 9.33 -0.64
C THR A 4 7.16 8.00 -0.43
N GLU A 5 6.61 7.16 0.44
CA GLU A 5 7.06 5.79 0.70
C GLU A 5 5.99 4.77 0.31
N LYS A 6 6.42 3.55 0.00
CA LYS A 6 5.50 2.43 -0.16
C LYS A 6 5.05 1.97 1.22
N CYS A 7 3.75 1.91 1.42
CA CYS A 7 3.17 1.40 2.63
C CYS A 7 2.29 0.20 2.34
N TYR A 8 2.67 -0.96 2.88
CA TYR A 8 2.05 -2.26 2.67
C TYR A 8 0.97 -2.55 3.70
N GLY A 9 -0.08 -3.27 3.31
CA GLY A 9 -1.15 -3.68 4.21
C GLY A 9 -2.11 -2.56 4.62
N VAL A 10 -2.11 -1.43 3.91
CA VAL A 10 -2.98 -0.27 4.23
C VAL A 10 -4.12 -0.05 3.25
N SER A 11 -4.02 -0.64 2.06
CA SER A 11 -4.95 -0.43 0.95
C SER A 11 -6.23 -1.24 1.14
N LEU A 12 -7.38 -0.68 0.75
CA LEU A 12 -8.62 -1.46 0.63
C LEU A 12 -8.57 -2.38 -0.61
N ALA A 13 -9.48 -3.34 -0.67
CA ALA A 13 -9.64 -4.18 -1.85
C ALA A 13 -9.83 -3.30 -3.10
N GLY A 14 -9.06 -3.57 -4.15
CA GLY A 14 -9.07 -2.80 -5.39
C GLY A 14 -8.56 -1.36 -5.27
N LYS A 15 -7.90 -0.96 -4.17
CA LYS A 15 -7.46 0.44 -3.95
C LYS A 15 -5.99 0.59 -3.54
N ASN A 16 -5.15 -0.35 -3.95
CA ASN A 16 -3.71 -0.28 -3.74
C ASN A 16 -3.02 0.49 -4.87
N ASP A 17 -1.90 1.14 -4.55
CA ASP A 17 -0.94 1.56 -5.57
C ASP A 17 0.03 0.40 -5.80
N CYS A 18 0.51 0.26 -7.02
CA CYS A 18 1.46 -0.78 -7.37
C CYS A 18 2.40 -0.25 -8.43
N LYS A 19 3.58 -0.87 -8.55
CA LYS A 19 4.60 -0.51 -9.53
C LYS A 19 4.16 -1.06 -10.87
N ALA A 20 3.10 -0.50 -11.43
CA ALA A 20 2.84 -0.67 -12.83
C ALA A 20 3.89 0.14 -13.60
N GLY A 21 4.53 -0.49 -14.58
CA GLY A 21 5.33 0.25 -15.57
C GLY A 21 4.42 1.15 -16.41
N ALA A 22 5.02 1.96 -17.27
CA ALA A 22 4.25 2.71 -18.27
C ALA A 22 3.35 1.74 -19.06
N GLY A 23 2.04 1.96 -19.03
CA GLY A 23 1.05 1.13 -19.75
C GLY A 23 0.38 0.01 -18.95
N THR A 24 0.62 -0.13 -17.63
CA THR A 24 -0.11 -1.10 -16.79
C THR A 24 -0.96 -0.41 -15.72
N SER A 25 -2.13 -0.97 -15.39
CA SER A 25 -3.01 -0.51 -14.30
C SER A 25 -2.97 -1.52 -13.15
N CYS A 26 -1.92 -1.48 -12.34
CA CYS A 26 -1.85 -2.31 -11.13
C CYS A 26 -2.59 -1.67 -9.93
N ALA A 27 -3.10 -0.44 -10.11
CA ALA A 27 -4.10 0.11 -9.22
C ALA A 27 -5.37 -0.74 -9.33
N GLY A 28 -5.74 -1.43 -8.26
CA GLY A 28 -6.91 -2.32 -8.29
C GLY A 28 -6.67 -3.81 -8.07
N THR A 29 -5.42 -4.24 -7.89
CA THR A 29 -5.10 -5.68 -7.82
C THR A 29 -5.26 -6.31 -6.44
N SER A 30 -5.34 -5.51 -5.38
CA SER A 30 -5.58 -6.00 -4.03
C SER A 30 -6.90 -6.75 -3.98
N LYS A 31 -6.87 -8.07 -3.82
CA LYS A 31 -8.07 -8.92 -3.80
C LYS A 31 -8.84 -8.74 -2.49
N THR A 32 -8.14 -8.43 -1.41
CA THR A 32 -8.73 -8.18 -0.09
C THR A 32 -8.29 -6.84 0.48
N ALA A 33 -9.03 -6.32 1.45
CA ALA A 33 -8.59 -5.16 2.21
C ALA A 33 -7.39 -5.54 3.08
N TYR A 34 -6.42 -4.63 3.15
CA TYR A 34 -5.21 -4.72 3.96
C TYR A 34 -4.35 -5.94 3.61
N GLN A 35 -4.31 -6.29 2.32
CA GLN A 35 -3.48 -7.37 1.80
C GLN A 35 -2.00 -7.03 2.04
N GLY A 36 -1.24 -7.95 2.62
CA GLY A 36 0.11 -7.68 3.15
C GLY A 36 1.15 -7.34 2.08
N ASP A 37 0.98 -7.84 0.86
CA ASP A 37 1.83 -7.59 -0.31
C ASP A 37 1.33 -6.40 -1.16
N ALA A 38 0.10 -5.94 -0.95
CA ALA A 38 -0.45 -4.75 -1.59
C ALA A 38 -0.04 -3.48 -0.83
N TRP A 39 0.37 -2.45 -1.57
CA TRP A 39 0.85 -1.20 -0.98
C TRP A 39 0.12 0.04 -1.47
N LYS A 40 0.41 1.19 -0.86
CA LYS A 40 -0.04 2.51 -1.29
C LYS A 40 1.12 3.50 -1.14
N LEU A 41 1.21 4.51 -2.01
CA LEU A 41 2.09 5.64 -1.76
C LEU A 41 1.49 6.52 -0.66
N VAL A 42 2.26 6.73 0.39
CA VAL A 42 1.90 7.61 1.50
C VAL A 42 3.03 8.60 1.74
N PRO A 43 2.78 9.75 2.39
CA PRO A 43 3.86 10.65 2.78
C PRO A 43 4.88 9.91 3.64
N VAL A 44 6.18 10.15 3.40
CA VAL A 44 7.25 9.52 4.19
C VAL A 44 7.03 9.73 5.69
N GLY A 45 7.25 8.67 6.47
CA GLY A 45 7.12 8.68 7.93
C GLY A 45 5.69 8.46 8.43
N THR A 46 4.70 8.28 7.55
CA THR A 46 3.31 8.06 7.96
C THR A 46 2.92 6.60 7.97
N CYS A 47 3.61 5.74 7.23
CA CYS A 47 3.18 4.36 6.98
C CYS A 47 2.92 3.56 8.26
N THR A 48 3.87 3.55 9.19
CA THR A 48 3.78 2.79 10.45
C THR A 48 2.75 3.36 11.43
N GLY A 49 2.32 4.60 11.21
CA GLY A 49 1.23 5.26 11.95
C GLY A 49 -0.16 4.89 11.46
N ILE A 50 -0.30 4.39 10.23
CA ILE A 50 -1.58 3.99 9.66
C ILE A 50 -2.05 2.71 10.35
N LYS A 51 -3.16 2.80 11.07
CA LYS A 51 -3.82 1.66 11.73
C LYS A 51 -4.90 1.09 10.82
N THR A 52 -4.91 -0.22 10.68
CA THR A 52 -5.94 -0.97 9.99
C THR A 52 -6.48 -2.08 10.89
N PRO A 53 -7.64 -2.66 10.57
CA PRO A 53 -8.15 -3.86 11.24
C PRO A 53 -7.18 -5.05 11.23
N LYS A 54 -6.23 -5.13 10.29
CA LYS A 54 -5.19 -6.19 10.23
C LYS A 54 -3.85 -5.78 10.85
N GLY A 55 -3.80 -4.62 11.52
CA GLY A 55 -2.61 -4.09 12.18
C GLY A 55 -2.09 -2.81 11.54
N LYS A 56 -0.85 -2.46 11.87
CA LYS A 56 -0.22 -1.24 11.35
C LYS A 56 0.32 -1.44 9.93
N GLY A 57 0.38 -0.35 9.16
CA GLY A 57 1.09 -0.31 7.89
C GLY A 57 2.56 -0.72 8.02
N SER A 58 3.14 -1.20 6.93
CA SER A 58 4.51 -1.73 6.88
C SER A 58 5.32 -1.11 5.75
N LEU A 59 6.59 -0.83 5.98
CA LEU A 59 7.51 -0.37 4.93
C LEU A 59 7.99 -1.53 4.03
N THR A 60 7.73 -2.77 4.45
CA THR A 60 8.04 -4.00 3.72
C THR A 60 6.77 -4.82 3.48
N PRO A 61 6.72 -5.64 2.41
CA PRO A 61 5.63 -6.59 2.21
C PRO A 61 5.47 -7.50 3.43
N LYS A 62 4.22 -7.73 3.83
CA LYS A 62 3.86 -8.73 4.84
C LYS A 62 3.36 -9.98 4.11
N ALA A 63 3.83 -11.14 4.56
CA ALA A 63 3.34 -12.44 4.09
C ALA A 63 1.86 -12.63 4.44
#